data_AF-A0AAP0N794-F1
#
_entry.id   AF-A0AAP0N794-F1
#
_cell.length_a   1.000
_cell.length_b   1.000
_cell.length_c   1.000
_cell.angle_alpha   90.00
_cell.angle_beta   90.00
_cell.angle_gamma   90.00
#
_symmetry.space_group_name_H-M   'P 1'
#
loop_
_entity.id
_entity.type
_entity.pdbx_description
1 polymer ?
#
loop_
_entity_poly.entity_id
_entity_poly.type
_entity_poly.pdbx_seq_one_letter_code
_entity_poly.pdbx_strand_id
1 'polypeptide(L)'
;MACEVKTWWVVFVVLSVMDLCPWALGAPQVPCYFIFGDSLADSGNNNLLPTIAKANYQPYGIDFLTGPTGRFCNGRTTVDVLAQLLGFDNFIPPFATATGPDILQGVNYASGAAGIRQESGQQQGARISMDAQLRNHNITVSHIVHILGNKHKAAKYLKKCIYTVGMGSASLQRVRFGRTYPSNGCLSTG
;
A
#
# COMPACT_ATOMS: atom_id res chain seq x y z
N MET A 1 -46.22 -4.59 -35.64
CA MET A 1 -46.42 -5.11 -34.25
C MET A 1 -45.53 -6.30 -33.88
N ALA A 2 -45.10 -7.18 -34.82
CA ALA A 2 -44.22 -8.32 -34.49
C ALA A 2 -42.73 -7.96 -34.23
N CYS A 3 -42.26 -6.79 -34.69
CA CYS A 3 -40.85 -6.38 -34.56
C CYS A 3 -40.52 -5.86 -33.15
N GLU A 4 -41.40 -5.07 -32.52
CA GLU A 4 -41.14 -4.49 -31.19
C GLU A 4 -41.11 -5.53 -30.06
N VAL A 5 -41.95 -6.56 -30.15
CA VAL A 5 -42.00 -7.64 -29.15
C VAL A 5 -40.67 -8.42 -29.11
N LYS A 6 -40.01 -8.55 -30.27
CA LYS A 6 -38.71 -9.20 -30.40
C LYS A 6 -37.60 -8.36 -29.79
N THR A 7 -37.66 -7.04 -29.95
CA THR A 7 -36.69 -6.11 -29.35
C THR A 7 -36.81 -6.09 -27.82
N TRP A 8 -38.03 -6.07 -27.29
CA TRP A 8 -38.26 -6.12 -25.84
C TRP A 8 -37.81 -7.43 -25.21
N TRP A 9 -38.02 -8.56 -25.89
CA TRP A 9 -37.52 -9.86 -25.44
C TRP A 9 -36.00 -9.90 -25.35
N VAL A 10 -35.30 -9.33 -26.34
CA VAL A 10 -33.83 -9.27 -26.35
C VAL A 10 -33.33 -8.37 -25.21
N VAL A 11 -33.95 -7.21 -25.00
CA VAL A 11 -33.60 -6.32 -23.88
C VAL A 11 -33.81 -7.01 -22.53
N PHE A 12 -34.93 -7.73 -22.37
CA PHE A 12 -35.22 -8.46 -21.14
C PHE A 12 -34.18 -9.56 -20.87
N VAL A 13 -33.80 -10.32 -21.90
CA VAL A 13 -32.74 -11.35 -21.81
C VAL A 13 -31.39 -10.72 -21.47
N VAL A 14 -31.02 -9.60 -22.11
CA VAL A 14 -29.74 -8.92 -21.83
C VAL A 14 -29.68 -8.38 -20.40
N LEU A 15 -30.76 -7.74 -19.91
CA LEU A 15 -30.84 -7.27 -18.53
C LEU A 15 -30.78 -8.44 -17.54
N SER A 16 -31.49 -9.53 -17.81
CA SER A 16 -31.46 -10.75 -17.00
C SER A 16 -30.06 -11.36 -16.93
N VAL A 17 -29.30 -11.34 -18.03
CA VAL A 17 -27.93 -11.87 -18.09
C VAL A 17 -26.93 -10.94 -17.37
N MET A 18 -27.15 -9.63 -17.37
CA MET A 18 -26.33 -8.69 -16.58
C MET A 18 -26.55 -8.86 -15.07
N ASP A 19 -27.78 -9.17 -14.63
CA ASP A 19 -28.09 -9.48 -13.23
C ASP A 19 -27.56 -10.85 -12.77
N LEU A 20 -27.33 -11.78 -13.70
CA LEU A 20 -26.79 -13.12 -13.44
C LEU A 20 -25.26 -13.19 -13.42
N CYS A 21 -24.58 -12.11 -13.78
CA CYS A 21 -23.13 -12.02 -13.60
C CYS A 21 -22.89 -11.44 -12.21
N PRO A 22 -22.59 -12.25 -11.17
CA PRO A 22 -22.05 -11.69 -9.95
C PRO A 22 -20.83 -10.89 -10.40
N TRP A 23 -20.80 -9.60 -10.05
CA TRP A 23 -19.60 -8.79 -10.19
C TRP A 23 -18.57 -9.49 -9.30
N ALA A 24 -17.80 -10.40 -9.88
CA ALA A 24 -16.80 -11.16 -9.19
C ALA A 24 -15.65 -10.20 -8.94
N LEU A 25 -15.80 -9.34 -7.93
CA LEU A 25 -14.67 -8.79 -7.20
C LEU A 25 -13.95 -10.02 -6.65
N GLY A 26 -12.95 -10.48 -7.41
CA GLY A 26 -12.16 -11.64 -7.04
C GLY A 26 -11.55 -11.38 -5.68
N ALA A 27 -11.81 -12.26 -4.71
CA ALA A 27 -11.21 -12.13 -3.39
C ALA A 27 -9.68 -12.09 -3.51
N PRO A 28 -8.98 -11.29 -2.69
CA PRO A 28 -7.53 -11.27 -2.70
C PRO A 28 -6.94 -12.67 -2.58
N GLN A 29 -5.87 -12.95 -3.33
CA GLN A 29 -5.17 -14.24 -3.33
C GLN A 29 -4.61 -14.60 -1.94
N VAL A 30 -4.32 -13.58 -1.14
CA VAL A 30 -3.91 -13.72 0.26
C VAL A 30 -4.75 -12.78 1.13
N PRO A 31 -5.04 -13.16 2.39
CA PRO A 31 -5.91 -12.36 3.23
C PRO A 31 -5.30 -11.03 3.69
N CYS A 32 -3.98 -10.86 3.55
CA CYS A 32 -3.23 -9.76 4.13
C CYS A 32 -1.89 -9.54 3.43
N TYR A 33 -1.48 -8.28 3.33
CA TYR A 33 -0.18 -7.89 2.77
C TYR A 33 0.51 -6.81 3.60
N PHE A 34 1.66 -7.14 4.20
CA PHE A 34 2.45 -6.21 5.03
C PHE A 34 3.70 -5.74 4.30
N ILE A 35 3.97 -4.44 4.38
CA ILE A 35 5.05 -3.80 3.61
C ILE A 35 6.02 -3.10 4.55
N PHE A 36 7.31 -3.42 4.43
CA PHE A 36 8.41 -2.75 5.11
C PHE A 36 9.34 -2.15 4.07
N GLY A 37 9.92 -0.99 4.36
CA GLY A 37 10.84 -0.40 3.42
C GLY A 37 11.22 1.04 3.65
N ASP A 38 11.82 1.61 2.62
CA ASP A 38 12.23 3.01 2.57
C ASP A 38 11.30 3.84 1.67
N SER A 39 11.79 4.97 1.13
CA SER A 39 11.02 5.85 0.24
C SER A 39 10.43 5.14 -0.98
N LEU A 40 11.00 4.01 -1.43
CA LEU A 40 10.50 3.29 -2.60
C LEU A 40 9.15 2.59 -2.36
N ALA A 41 8.78 2.41 -1.09
CA ALA A 41 7.52 1.77 -0.71
C ALA A 41 6.65 2.65 0.20
N ASP A 42 7.12 3.82 0.65
CA ASP A 42 6.35 4.71 1.51
C ASP A 42 5.08 5.21 0.79
N SER A 43 3.92 5.05 1.46
CA SER A 43 2.62 5.48 0.95
C SER A 43 2.03 6.67 1.71
N GLY A 44 2.80 7.29 2.60
CA GLY A 44 2.40 8.49 3.35
C GLY A 44 2.71 8.48 4.85
N ASN A 45 3.51 7.53 5.34
CA ASN A 45 3.92 7.49 6.75
C ASN A 45 4.73 8.73 7.15
N ASN A 46 5.46 9.32 6.20
CA ASN A 46 6.27 10.51 6.45
C ASN A 46 5.48 11.83 6.47
N ASN A 47 4.21 11.85 6.03
CA ASN A 47 3.47 13.09 5.78
C ASN A 47 3.35 13.98 7.03
N LEU A 48 3.17 13.36 8.21
CA LEU A 48 3.00 14.07 9.49
C LEU A 48 4.28 14.16 10.33
N LEU A 49 5.40 13.60 9.88
CA LEU A 49 6.66 13.65 10.62
C LEU A 49 7.38 15.00 10.42
N PRO A 50 8.13 15.54 11.39
CA PRO A 50 8.97 16.72 11.16
C PRO A 50 10.24 16.33 10.38
N THR A 51 10.14 16.27 9.04
CA THR A 51 11.19 15.78 8.13
C THR A 51 11.10 16.43 6.75
N ILE A 52 12.24 16.54 6.06
CA ILE A 52 12.27 16.94 4.64
C ILE A 52 12.03 15.75 3.70
N ALA A 53 12.13 14.52 4.20
CA ALA A 53 11.89 13.29 3.45
C ALA A 53 10.38 13.03 3.32
N LYS A 54 9.67 13.90 2.60
CA LYS A 54 8.23 13.77 2.30
C LYS A 54 7.98 13.91 0.81
N ALA A 55 6.88 13.32 0.36
CA ALA A 55 6.39 13.43 -1.01
C ALA A 55 4.88 13.77 -1.05
N ASN A 56 4.45 14.65 -0.14
CA ASN A 56 3.07 15.14 -0.03
C ASN A 56 2.86 16.52 -0.69
N TYR A 57 3.64 16.81 -1.73
CA TYR A 57 3.59 18.05 -2.51
C TYR A 57 3.84 17.76 -3.99
N GLN A 58 3.42 18.66 -4.89
CA GLN A 58 3.64 18.52 -6.33
C GLN A 58 5.14 18.55 -6.67
N PRO A 59 5.62 17.80 -7.69
CA PRO A 59 4.85 17.06 -8.69
C PRO A 59 4.41 15.64 -8.29
N TYR A 60 4.71 15.19 -7.06
CA TYR A 60 4.35 13.84 -6.62
C TYR A 60 2.84 13.61 -6.64
N GLY A 61 2.45 12.38 -6.98
CA GLY A 61 1.04 11.97 -7.02
C GLY A 61 0.19 12.60 -8.11
N ILE A 62 0.77 13.17 -9.18
CA ILE A 62 0.01 13.74 -10.31
C ILE A 62 -0.87 12.72 -11.04
N ASP A 63 -0.52 11.43 -10.99
CA ASP A 63 -1.33 10.34 -11.58
C ASP A 63 -2.47 9.89 -10.63
N PHE A 64 -2.55 10.43 -9.40
CA PHE A 64 -3.68 10.19 -8.49
C PHE A 64 -4.67 11.35 -8.55
N LEU A 65 -5.97 11.02 -8.66
CA LEU A 65 -7.06 12.00 -8.62
C LEU A 65 -7.08 12.83 -7.32
N THR A 66 -6.58 12.26 -6.21
CA THR A 66 -6.50 12.91 -4.90
C THR A 66 -5.24 13.76 -4.71
N GLY A 67 -4.35 13.81 -5.71
CA GLY A 67 -3.06 14.50 -5.62
C GLY A 67 -1.99 13.77 -4.80
N PRO A 68 -0.99 14.50 -4.26
CA PRO A 68 0.15 13.91 -3.56
C PRO A 68 -0.26 13.05 -2.35
N THR A 69 0.03 11.75 -2.40
CA THR A 69 -0.30 10.83 -1.30
C THR A 69 0.83 10.66 -0.28
N GLY A 70 2.05 11.07 -0.61
CA GLY A 70 3.26 10.72 0.15
C GLY A 70 4.11 9.62 -0.49
N ARG A 71 3.71 9.11 -1.66
CA ARG A 71 4.55 8.24 -2.51
C ARG A 71 5.61 9.08 -3.21
N PHE A 72 6.85 8.61 -3.22
CA PHE A 72 7.99 9.29 -3.86
C PHE A 72 8.00 9.15 -5.39
N CYS A 73 6.81 9.26 -6.00
CA CYS A 73 6.63 9.30 -7.44
C CYS A 73 5.26 9.86 -7.85
N ASN A 74 5.00 9.90 -9.15
CA ASN A 74 3.77 10.43 -9.74
C ASN A 74 2.55 9.53 -9.51
N GLY A 75 2.77 8.22 -9.40
CA GLY A 75 1.71 7.23 -9.37
C GLY A 75 2.02 6.07 -8.43
N ARG A 76 1.81 4.84 -8.93
CA ARG A 76 1.88 3.62 -8.11
C ARG A 76 3.33 3.15 -7.93
N THR A 77 3.67 2.80 -6.70
CA THR A 77 4.93 2.11 -6.36
C THR A 77 4.85 0.63 -6.73
N THR A 78 5.98 -0.08 -6.75
CA THR A 78 6.00 -1.53 -7.00
C THR A 78 5.12 -2.32 -6.02
N VAL A 79 5.05 -1.91 -4.76
CA VAL A 79 4.21 -2.59 -3.74
C VAL A 79 2.72 -2.33 -3.97
N ASP A 80 2.35 -1.18 -4.54
CA ASP A 80 0.97 -0.90 -4.93
C ASP A 80 0.53 -1.78 -6.11
N VAL A 81 1.40 -1.93 -7.11
CA VAL A 81 1.14 -2.82 -8.25
C VAL A 81 1.06 -4.27 -7.78
N LEU A 82 1.93 -4.69 -6.86
CA LEU A 82 1.84 -6.03 -6.28
C LEU A 82 0.53 -6.25 -5.51
N ALA A 83 0.06 -5.27 -4.73
CA ALA A 83 -1.23 -5.36 -4.05
C ALA A 83 -2.39 -5.55 -5.05
N GLN A 84 -2.37 -4.84 -6.18
CA GLN A 84 -3.38 -5.00 -7.23
C GLN A 84 -3.33 -6.38 -7.89
N LEU A 85 -2.13 -6.88 -8.19
CA LEU A 85 -1.94 -8.23 -8.74
C LEU A 85 -2.39 -9.31 -7.74
N LEU A 86 -2.26 -9.06 -6.44
CA LEU A 86 -2.78 -9.92 -5.39
C LEU A 86 -4.31 -9.82 -5.21
N GLY A 87 -4.99 -8.91 -5.92
CA GLY A 87 -6.45 -8.78 -5.90
C GLY A 87 -6.99 -7.93 -4.76
N PHE A 88 -6.19 -7.04 -4.15
CA PHE A 88 -6.70 -6.06 -3.19
C PHE A 88 -7.42 -4.92 -3.92
N ASP A 89 -8.65 -4.60 -3.50
CA ASP A 89 -9.45 -3.52 -4.10
C ASP A 89 -8.85 -2.13 -3.84
N ASN A 90 -8.26 -1.96 -2.65
CA ASN A 90 -7.67 -0.70 -2.19
C ASN A 90 -6.17 -0.82 -1.99
N PHE A 91 -5.46 0.31 -2.02
CA PHE A 91 -4.06 0.34 -1.61
C PHE A 91 -3.92 -0.04 -0.13
N ILE A 92 -2.83 -0.75 0.18
CA ILE A 92 -2.49 -1.06 1.58
C ILE A 92 -2.21 0.26 2.32
N PRO A 93 -2.93 0.55 3.42
CA PRO A 93 -2.83 1.84 4.10
C PRO A 93 -1.49 2.02 4.81
N PRO A 94 -0.94 3.24 4.88
CA PRO A 94 0.20 3.53 5.73
C PRO A 94 -0.18 3.35 7.20
N PHE A 95 0.76 2.91 8.03
CA PHE A 95 0.58 2.76 9.48
C PHE A 95 0.06 4.04 10.15
N ALA A 96 0.43 5.22 9.62
CA ALA A 96 -0.04 6.51 10.11
C ALA A 96 -1.58 6.69 10.04
N THR A 97 -2.27 5.99 9.13
CA THR A 97 -3.73 6.12 8.94
C THR A 97 -4.49 4.80 9.04
N ALA A 98 -3.80 3.66 9.15
CA ALA A 98 -4.42 2.35 9.28
C ALA A 98 -5.16 2.22 10.63
N THR A 99 -6.46 1.90 10.59
CA THR A 99 -7.28 1.76 11.79
C THR A 99 -8.26 0.60 11.68
N GLY A 100 -8.75 0.13 12.83
CA GLY A 100 -9.88 -0.82 12.88
C GLY A 100 -9.67 -2.09 12.04
N PRO A 101 -10.71 -2.53 11.30
CA PRO A 101 -10.64 -3.74 10.45
C PRO A 101 -9.66 -3.66 9.28
N ASP A 102 -9.28 -2.46 8.81
CA ASP A 102 -8.38 -2.31 7.66
C ASP A 102 -7.01 -2.94 7.91
N ILE A 103 -6.59 -2.94 9.18
CA ILE A 103 -5.38 -3.61 9.65
C ILE A 103 -5.35 -5.10 9.27
N LEU A 104 -6.51 -5.75 9.17
CA LEU A 104 -6.57 -7.15 8.76
C LEU A 104 -6.08 -7.32 7.32
N GLN A 105 -6.40 -6.41 6.40
CA GLN A 105 -5.95 -6.50 5.00
C GLN A 105 -4.45 -6.24 4.82
N GLY A 106 -3.80 -5.69 5.86
CA GLY A 106 -2.38 -5.40 5.86
C GLY A 106 -2.07 -3.94 6.12
N VAL A 107 -0.80 -3.65 6.35
CA VAL A 107 -0.33 -2.30 6.68
C VAL A 107 1.03 -2.05 6.05
N ASN A 108 1.21 -0.82 5.54
CA ASN A 108 2.47 -0.33 5.03
C ASN A 108 3.23 0.45 6.12
N TYR A 109 4.40 -0.05 6.49
CA TYR A 109 5.30 0.53 7.49
C TYR A 109 6.47 1.30 6.87
N ALA A 110 6.60 1.30 5.54
CA ALA A 110 7.73 1.92 4.87
C ALA A 110 7.78 3.43 5.13
N SER A 111 9.00 3.98 5.15
CA SER A 111 9.21 5.38 5.52
C SER A 111 10.35 5.99 4.72
N GLY A 112 10.11 7.19 4.18
CA GLY A 112 11.14 7.99 3.52
C GLY A 112 12.39 8.17 4.40
N ALA A 113 13.56 8.06 3.78
CA ALA A 113 14.88 8.11 4.42
C ALA A 113 15.17 6.98 5.45
N ALA A 114 14.28 6.00 5.61
CA ALA A 114 14.57 4.84 6.45
C ALA A 114 15.68 3.98 5.85
N GLY A 115 16.58 3.51 6.71
CA GLY A 115 17.59 2.51 6.35
C GLY A 115 17.68 1.43 7.42
N ILE A 116 18.52 0.42 7.15
CA ILE A 116 18.66 -0.75 8.02
C ILE A 116 19.18 -0.32 9.40
N ARG A 117 20.20 0.55 9.41
CA ARG A 117 20.74 1.16 10.62
C ARG A 117 19.88 2.33 11.06
N GLN A 118 19.65 2.47 12.35
CA GLN A 118 18.81 3.52 12.94
C GLN A 118 19.27 4.95 12.59
N GLU A 119 20.56 5.14 12.39
CA GLU A 119 21.20 6.41 12.01
C GLU A 119 21.05 6.78 10.53
N SER A 120 20.60 5.85 9.68
CA SER A 120 20.37 6.14 8.28
C SER A 120 19.29 7.22 8.14
N GLY A 121 19.54 8.22 7.29
CA GLY A 121 18.57 9.26 6.98
C GLY A 121 18.32 10.30 8.07
N GLN A 122 19.01 10.24 9.22
CA GLN A 122 18.80 11.19 10.33
C GLN A 122 18.99 12.65 9.93
N GLN A 123 19.91 12.92 9.01
CA GLN A 123 20.15 14.26 8.47
C GLN A 123 18.94 14.86 7.73
N GLN A 124 17.94 14.04 7.38
CA GLN A 124 16.70 14.48 6.74
C GLN A 124 15.57 14.78 7.76
N GLY A 125 15.81 14.54 9.05
CA GLY A 125 14.84 14.76 10.13
C GLY A 125 14.21 13.47 10.66
N ALA A 126 12.97 13.56 11.13
CA ALA A 126 12.24 12.39 11.65
C ALA A 126 11.98 11.33 10.56
N ARG A 127 12.06 10.06 10.95
CA ARG A 127 11.90 8.89 10.07
C ARG A 127 11.53 7.67 10.90
N ILE A 128 10.89 6.69 10.28
CA ILE A 128 10.58 5.40 10.91
C ILE A 128 11.65 4.40 10.50
N SER A 129 12.70 4.24 11.33
CA SER A 129 13.77 3.26 11.09
C SER A 129 13.23 1.83 11.05
N MET A 130 14.00 0.87 10.52
CA MET A 130 13.58 -0.53 10.46
C MET A 130 13.08 -1.06 11.81
N ASP A 131 13.79 -0.78 12.90
CA ASP A 131 13.36 -1.18 14.24
C ASP A 131 12.02 -0.56 14.64
N ALA A 132 11.76 0.69 14.23
CA ALA A 132 10.47 1.33 14.46
C ALA A 132 9.37 0.71 13.60
N GLN A 133 9.65 0.31 12.36
CA GLN A 133 8.71 -0.41 11.51
C GLN A 133 8.34 -1.77 12.12
N LEU A 134 9.31 -2.51 12.66
CA LEU A 134 9.08 -3.76 13.38
C LEU A 134 8.22 -3.54 14.65
N ARG A 135 8.45 -2.46 15.40
CA ARG A 135 7.60 -2.09 16.54
C ARG A 135 6.17 -1.77 16.11
N ASN A 136 6.00 -1.00 15.03
CA ASN A 136 4.68 -0.71 14.46
C ASN A 136 3.95 -1.99 14.02
N HIS A 137 4.69 -2.95 13.44
CA HIS A 137 4.12 -4.25 13.13
C HIS A 137 3.71 -5.02 14.38
N ASN A 138 4.50 -4.98 15.45
CA ASN A 138 4.12 -5.64 16.72
C ASN A 138 2.84 -5.05 17.35
N ILE A 139 2.66 -3.72 17.24
CA ILE A 139 1.41 -3.05 17.62
C ILE A 139 0.25 -3.58 16.77
N THR A 140 0.46 -3.66 15.46
CA THR A 140 -0.53 -4.17 14.49
C THR A 140 -0.93 -5.61 14.82
N VAL A 141 0.04 -6.49 15.06
CA VAL A 141 -0.19 -7.89 15.44
C VAL A 141 -0.97 -7.98 16.74
N SER A 142 -0.69 -7.10 17.72
CA SER A 142 -1.45 -7.05 18.98
C SER A 142 -2.92 -6.69 18.74
N HIS A 143 -3.20 -5.75 17.82
CA HIS A 143 -4.57 -5.44 17.42
C HIS A 143 -5.24 -6.60 16.71
N ILE A 144 -4.53 -7.29 15.80
CA ILE A 144 -5.05 -8.49 15.12
C ILE A 144 -5.41 -9.59 16.12
N VAL A 145 -4.58 -9.80 17.15
CA VAL A 145 -4.88 -10.74 18.25
C VAL A 145 -6.16 -10.35 18.98
N HIS A 146 -6.36 -9.06 19.24
CA HIS A 146 -7.57 -8.56 19.87
C HIS A 146 -8.82 -8.78 19.00
N ILE A 147 -8.74 -8.41 17.71
CA ILE A 147 -9.84 -8.55 16.75
C ILE A 147 -10.23 -10.02 16.55
N LEU A 148 -9.24 -10.91 16.42
CA LEU A 148 -9.48 -12.35 16.20
C LEU A 148 -9.73 -13.13 17.50
N GLY A 149 -9.58 -12.46 18.65
CA GLY A 149 -9.91 -12.96 19.99
C GLY A 149 -8.84 -13.84 20.65
N ASN A 150 -7.85 -14.38 19.93
CA ASN A 150 -6.72 -15.06 20.55
C ASN A 150 -5.47 -15.17 19.64
N LYS A 151 -4.32 -15.44 20.29
CA LYS A 151 -3.02 -15.58 19.64
C LYS A 151 -2.96 -16.73 18.62
N HIS A 152 -3.67 -17.83 18.86
CA HIS A 152 -3.64 -18.99 17.96
C HIS A 152 -4.34 -18.70 16.62
N LYS A 153 -5.52 -18.07 16.66
CA LYS A 153 -6.25 -17.61 15.48
C LYS A 153 -5.44 -16.56 14.72
N ALA A 154 -4.85 -15.59 15.42
CA ALA A 154 -3.98 -14.58 14.81
C ALA A 154 -2.76 -15.20 14.13
N ALA A 155 -2.06 -16.12 14.79
CA ALA A 155 -0.92 -16.82 14.18
C ALA A 155 -1.32 -17.62 12.94
N LYS A 156 -2.47 -18.31 12.98
CA LYS A 156 -3.01 -19.03 11.82
C LYS A 156 -3.38 -18.11 10.65
N TYR A 157 -3.90 -16.92 10.96
CA TYR A 157 -4.21 -15.88 9.99
C TYR A 157 -2.92 -15.30 9.37
N LEU A 158 -1.98 -14.87 10.21
CA LEU A 158 -0.72 -14.25 9.79
C LEU A 158 0.15 -15.16 8.91
N LYS A 159 0.10 -16.48 9.11
CA LYS A 159 0.78 -17.47 8.28
C LYS A 159 0.35 -17.47 6.81
N LYS A 160 -0.80 -16.88 6.49
CA LYS A 160 -1.32 -16.78 5.12
C LYS A 160 -0.97 -15.44 4.46
N CYS A 161 -0.44 -14.48 5.22
CA CYS A 161 -0.12 -13.15 4.70
C CYS A 161 1.15 -13.15 3.87
N ILE A 162 1.28 -12.16 2.99
CA ILE A 162 2.53 -11.83 2.31
C ILE A 162 3.24 -10.69 3.05
N TYR A 163 4.57 -10.74 3.02
CA TYR A 163 5.45 -9.72 3.57
C TYR A 163 6.44 -9.29 2.49
N THR A 164 6.58 -7.99 2.26
CA THR A 164 7.65 -7.43 1.42
C THR A 164 8.56 -6.56 2.26
N VAL A 165 9.86 -6.69 2.03
CA VAL A 165 10.89 -5.86 2.66
C VAL A 165 11.77 -5.27 1.56
N GLY A 166 11.63 -3.97 1.31
CA GLY A 166 12.41 -3.22 0.33
C GLY A 166 13.25 -2.14 1.01
N MET A 167 14.50 -2.47 1.37
CA MET A 167 15.36 -1.62 2.19
C MET A 167 16.76 -1.52 1.59
N GLY A 168 17.33 -0.31 1.59
CA GLY A 168 18.76 -0.14 1.34
C GLY A 168 19.11 1.11 0.54
N SER A 169 18.14 1.77 -0.09
CA SER A 169 18.39 2.95 -0.92
C SER A 169 18.94 4.12 -0.08
N ALA A 170 18.34 4.38 1.10
CA ALA A 170 18.83 5.42 2.02
C ALA A 170 20.16 5.05 2.69
N SER A 171 20.43 3.76 2.91
CA SER A 171 21.73 3.29 3.43
C SER A 171 22.85 3.44 2.40
N LEU A 172 22.55 3.20 1.10
CA LEU A 172 23.45 3.48 -0.02
C LEU A 172 23.69 4.98 -0.22
N GLN A 173 22.67 5.82 -0.03
CA GLN A 173 22.78 7.27 -0.12
C GLN A 173 23.70 7.87 0.97
N ARG A 174 23.87 7.19 2.11
CA ARG A 174 24.89 7.55 3.11
C ARG A 174 26.33 7.28 2.62
N VAL A 175 26.52 6.26 1.79
CA VAL A 175 27.86 5.86 1.29
C VAL A 175 28.26 6.64 0.03
N ARG A 176 27.29 7.13 -0.76
CA ARG A 176 27.51 7.96 -1.95
C ARG A 176 26.98 9.39 -1.72
N PHE A 177 27.87 10.34 -1.45
CA PHE A 177 27.58 11.77 -1.24
C PHE A 177 26.71 12.44 -2.32
N GLY A 178 26.19 13.62 -1.97
CA GLY A 178 25.32 14.50 -2.74
C GLY A 178 25.51 14.51 -4.25
N ARG A 179 24.46 14.09 -4.96
CA ARG A 179 24.05 14.59 -6.27
C ARG A 179 22.63 14.07 -6.52
N THR A 180 21.77 14.97 -6.97
CA THR A 180 20.40 14.74 -7.39
C THR A 180 20.31 13.57 -8.37
N TYR A 181 19.44 12.60 -8.07
CA TYR A 181 19.04 11.54 -9.00
C TYR A 181 17.52 11.57 -9.18
N PRO A 182 17.01 11.42 -10.42
CA PRO A 182 15.58 11.35 -10.67
C PRO A 182 15.01 9.98 -10.23
N SER A 183 13.78 10.02 -9.75
CA SER A 183 12.97 8.94 -9.18
C SER A 183 12.55 7.89 -10.22
N ASN A 184 13.38 6.87 -10.45
CA ASN A 184 13.01 5.72 -11.29
C ASN A 184 12.69 4.51 -10.41
N GLY A 185 11.48 4.48 -9.84
CA GLY A 185 10.97 3.37 -9.03
C GLY A 185 9.48 3.11 -9.18
N CYS A 186 8.80 3.76 -10.14
CA CYS A 186 7.34 3.70 -10.23
C CYS A 186 6.85 3.39 -11.65
N LEU A 187 5.65 2.83 -11.70
CA LEU A 187 4.94 2.47 -12.91
C LEU A 187 3.81 3.50 -13.10
N SER A 188 3.85 4.23 -14.21
CA SER A 188 2.76 5.10 -14.64
C SER A 188 1.83 4.29 -15.53
N THR A 189 0.54 4.29 -15.22
CA THR A 189 -0.48 3.79 -16.14
C THR A 189 -0.95 4.98 -16.97
N GLY A 190 -0.34 5.16 -18.14
CA GLY A 190 -0.86 6.02 -19.19
C GLY A 190 -2.01 5.36 -19.93
#